data_AF-A0A424Y8M1-F1
#
_entry.id   AF-A0A424Y8M1-F1
#
_cell.length_a   1.000
_cell.length_b   1.000
_cell.length_c   1.000
_cell.angle_alpha   90.00
_cell.angle_beta   90.00
_cell.angle_gamma   90.00
#
_symmetry.space_group_name_H-M   'P 1'
#
loop_
_entity.id
_entity.type
_entity.pdbx_description
1 polymer ?
#
loop_
_entity_poly.entity_id
_entity_poly.type
_entity_poly.pdbx_seq_one_letter_code
_entity_poly.pdbx_strand_id
1 'polypeptide(L)'
;MERAGKKLSKIKYWQIISMLMIWTLLVLYPNPMRLAQSIYRIGNPPVNPEGVLHLLEEAPFEPEELERFVLGEIPYQYDWVTFGVPWYFPTLEEALHNMTGDCKSRFVVLASLFEARDIPYRMSFSLSHFWVVYEGKTETPMEQIQNAFLLREEDGSLSVQVPREDRNQIWNNFREGFWDYMPTHRKVMLLSGFAVAAALLILTKASRKKFNEETMAILPHYNDREGTDMV
;
A
#
# COMPACT_ATOMS: atom_id res chain seq x y z
N MET A 1 -6.34 42.94 -4.56
CA MET A 1 -7.10 41.83 -5.18
C MET A 1 -6.24 40.62 -5.58
N GLU A 2 -4.96 40.78 -5.94
CA GLU A 2 -4.07 39.68 -6.36
C GLU A 2 -3.87 38.56 -5.29
N ARG A 3 -3.82 38.93 -4.00
CA ARG A 3 -3.65 37.99 -2.87
C ARG A 3 -4.84 37.04 -2.69
N ALA A 4 -6.06 37.49 -2.98
CA ALA A 4 -7.28 36.67 -2.89
C ALA A 4 -7.35 35.65 -4.04
N GLY A 5 -6.96 36.05 -5.26
CA GLY A 5 -6.91 35.16 -6.43
C GLY A 5 -5.91 34.00 -6.28
N LYS A 6 -4.73 34.25 -5.69
CA LYS A 6 -3.74 33.21 -5.37
C LYS A 6 -4.20 32.25 -4.26
N LYS A 7 -5.02 32.72 -3.31
CA LYS A 7 -5.56 31.88 -2.22
C LYS A 7 -6.67 30.95 -2.74
N LEU A 8 -7.54 31.46 -3.61
CA LEU A 8 -8.60 30.70 -4.28
C LEU A 8 -8.07 29.63 -5.24
N SER A 9 -6.96 29.87 -5.94
CA SER A 9 -6.35 28.85 -6.81
C SER A 9 -5.76 27.69 -6.00
N LYS A 10 -5.06 27.98 -4.89
CA LYS A 10 -4.48 26.95 -4.01
C LYS A 10 -5.53 26.01 -3.41
N ILE A 11 -6.70 26.52 -3.03
CA ILE A 11 -7.80 25.71 -2.47
C ILE A 11 -8.32 24.69 -3.50
N LYS A 12 -8.46 25.08 -4.78
CA LYS A 12 -8.94 24.18 -5.84
C LYS A 12 -7.98 23.04 -6.13
N TYR A 13 -6.67 23.31 -6.16
CA TYR A 13 -5.67 22.26 -6.34
C TYR A 13 -5.67 21.25 -5.20
N TRP A 14 -5.78 21.73 -3.95
CA TRP A 14 -5.91 20.85 -2.80
C TRP A 14 -7.13 19.95 -2.87
N GLN A 15 -8.29 20.48 -3.28
CA GLN A 15 -9.50 19.67 -3.46
C GLN A 15 -9.32 18.57 -4.52
N ILE A 16 -8.70 18.88 -5.66
CA ILE A 16 -8.44 17.89 -6.72
C ILE A 16 -7.45 16.83 -6.24
N ILE A 17 -6.38 17.23 -5.55
CA ILE A 17 -5.41 16.30 -4.97
C ILE A 17 -6.10 15.39 -3.95
N SER A 18 -6.87 15.94 -3.02
CA SER A 18 -7.62 15.15 -2.03
C SER A 18 -8.60 14.18 -2.71
N MET A 19 -9.33 14.64 -3.73
CA MET A 19 -10.22 13.79 -4.51
C MET A 19 -9.47 12.64 -5.18
N LEU A 20 -8.32 12.90 -5.82
CA LEU A 20 -7.49 11.87 -6.45
C LEU A 20 -6.89 10.89 -5.44
N MET A 21 -6.47 11.38 -4.26
CA MET A 21 -5.99 10.53 -3.18
C MET A 21 -7.09 9.61 -2.66
N ILE A 22 -8.29 10.14 -2.42
CA ILE A 22 -9.45 9.34 -2.00
C ILE A 22 -9.86 8.36 -3.09
N TRP A 23 -9.90 8.79 -4.35
CA TRP A 23 -10.20 7.92 -5.49
C TRP A 23 -9.20 6.75 -5.57
N THR A 24 -7.91 7.07 -5.50
CA THR A 24 -6.84 6.06 -5.52
C THR A 24 -7.00 5.08 -4.36
N LEU A 25 -7.23 5.59 -3.14
CA LEU A 25 -7.46 4.74 -1.97
C LEU A 25 -8.65 3.80 -2.18
N LEU A 26 -9.78 4.28 -2.68
CA LEU A 26 -10.99 3.46 -2.87
C LEU A 26 -10.87 2.47 -4.02
N VAL A 27 -10.11 2.80 -5.07
CA VAL A 27 -9.83 1.86 -6.17
C VAL A 27 -8.92 0.74 -5.69
N LEU A 28 -7.87 1.06 -4.92
CA LEU A 28 -6.91 0.08 -4.39
C LEU A 28 -7.51 -0.72 -3.22
N TYR A 29 -8.30 -0.07 -2.38
CA TYR A 29 -8.94 -0.62 -1.19
C TYR A 29 -10.42 -0.20 -1.16
N PRO A 30 -11.30 -0.98 -1.82
CA PRO A 30 -12.75 -0.76 -1.73
C PRO A 30 -13.27 -0.71 -0.29
N ASN A 31 -12.62 -1.48 0.57
CA ASN A 31 -12.76 -1.40 2.01
C ASN A 31 -11.43 -0.89 2.60
N PRO A 32 -11.30 0.43 2.87
CA PRO A 32 -10.09 1.02 3.45
C PRO A 32 -9.70 0.43 4.80
N MET A 33 -10.65 -0.21 5.52
CA MET A 33 -10.36 -0.87 6.78
C MET A 33 -9.35 -2.01 6.63
N ARG A 34 -9.27 -2.65 5.46
CA ARG A 34 -8.29 -3.72 5.21
C ARG A 34 -6.86 -3.21 5.26
N LEU A 35 -6.61 -1.98 4.78
CA LEU A 35 -5.30 -1.35 4.90
C LEU A 35 -4.98 -1.06 6.37
N ALA A 36 -5.93 -0.48 7.10
CA ALA A 36 -5.75 -0.18 8.53
C ALA A 36 -5.48 -1.45 9.36
N GLN A 37 -6.24 -2.51 9.13
CA GLN A 37 -6.04 -3.82 9.76
C GLN A 37 -4.66 -4.40 9.43
N SER A 38 -4.24 -4.30 8.17
CA SER A 38 -2.94 -4.84 7.75
C SER A 38 -1.79 -4.08 8.41
N ILE A 39 -1.88 -2.75 8.53
CA ILE A 39 -0.91 -1.93 9.26
C ILE A 39 -0.88 -2.32 10.74
N TYR A 40 -2.04 -2.48 11.37
CA TYR A 40 -2.13 -2.92 12.77
C TYR A 40 -1.48 -4.29 13.00
N ARG A 41 -1.68 -5.22 12.06
CA ARG A 41 -1.13 -6.59 12.09
C ARG A 41 0.39 -6.66 11.91
N ILE A 42 1.04 -5.63 11.37
CA ILE A 42 2.51 -5.56 11.40
C ILE A 42 3.01 -5.53 12.85
N GLY A 43 2.38 -4.72 13.71
CA GLY A 43 2.75 -4.61 15.12
C GLY A 43 2.15 -5.71 16.00
N ASN A 44 1.03 -6.31 15.57
CA ASN A 44 0.33 -7.37 16.28
C ASN A 44 0.03 -8.53 15.32
N PRO A 45 1.05 -9.35 14.97
CA PRO A 45 0.88 -10.39 13.98
C PRO A 45 -0.18 -11.40 14.43
N PRO A 46 -1.13 -11.80 13.55
CA PRO A 46 -2.24 -12.67 13.91
C PRO A 46 -1.82 -14.16 13.91
N VAL A 47 -0.79 -14.47 14.70
CA VAL A 47 -0.26 -15.83 14.90
C VAL A 47 -1.19 -16.60 15.85
N ASN A 48 -1.48 -17.86 15.53
CA ASN A 48 -2.42 -18.68 16.30
C ASN A 48 -1.95 -20.17 16.32
N PRO A 49 -1.23 -20.59 17.38
CA PRO A 49 -0.71 -21.95 17.51
C PRO A 49 -1.79 -23.04 17.47
N GLU A 50 -2.97 -22.77 18.04
CA GLU A 50 -4.07 -23.73 18.09
C GLU A 50 -4.65 -23.99 16.69
N GLY A 51 -4.63 -22.99 15.81
CA GLY A 51 -5.16 -23.07 14.46
C GLY A 51 -4.35 -23.98 13.53
N VAL A 52 -3.09 -24.28 13.86
CA VAL A 52 -2.18 -25.10 13.03
C VAL A 52 -1.94 -26.51 13.57
N LEU A 53 -2.61 -26.93 14.65
CA LEU A 53 -2.38 -28.24 15.27
C LEU A 53 -2.55 -29.41 14.29
N HIS A 54 -3.51 -29.32 13.38
CA HIS A 54 -3.75 -30.34 12.34
C HIS A 54 -2.58 -30.47 11.35
N LEU A 55 -1.82 -29.40 11.12
CA LEU A 55 -0.63 -29.43 10.25
C LEU A 55 0.57 -30.08 10.95
N LEU A 56 0.59 -30.13 12.29
CA LEU A 56 1.70 -30.70 13.05
C LEU A 56 1.83 -32.21 12.86
N GLU A 57 0.75 -32.89 12.46
CA GLU A 57 0.76 -34.34 12.21
C GLU A 57 1.65 -34.72 11.03
N GLU A 58 1.74 -33.84 10.02
CA GLU A 58 2.50 -34.07 8.79
C GLU A 58 3.81 -33.25 8.75
N ALA A 59 3.89 -32.17 9.51
CA ALA A 59 4.98 -31.21 9.44
C ALA A 59 6.30 -31.74 10.06
N PRO A 60 7.47 -31.56 9.39
CA PRO A 60 8.78 -31.93 9.92
C PRO A 60 9.18 -31.13 11.16
N PHE A 61 9.94 -31.72 12.10
CA PHE A 61 10.33 -31.07 13.37
C PHE A 61 11.40 -29.98 13.23
N GLU A 62 12.34 -30.16 12.32
CA GLU A 62 13.47 -29.23 12.16
C GLU A 62 13.01 -27.88 11.59
N PRO A 63 13.41 -26.72 12.15
CA PRO A 63 12.91 -25.40 11.72
C PRO A 63 13.05 -25.11 10.23
N GLU A 64 14.16 -25.52 9.62
CA GLU A 64 14.40 -25.33 8.19
C GLU A 64 13.54 -26.24 7.31
N GLU A 65 13.29 -27.47 7.75
CA GLU A 65 12.40 -28.39 7.05
C GLU A 65 10.94 -27.95 7.18
N LEU A 66 10.58 -27.41 8.33
CA LEU A 66 9.27 -26.82 8.61
C LEU A 66 9.01 -25.58 7.75
N GLU A 67 10.01 -24.70 7.59
CA GLU A 67 9.92 -23.59 6.64
C GLU A 67 9.69 -24.12 5.21
N ARG A 68 10.50 -25.09 4.76
CA ARG A 68 10.35 -25.69 3.42
C ARG A 68 8.98 -26.35 3.23
N PHE A 69 8.45 -27.00 4.26
CA PHE A 69 7.09 -27.55 4.27
C PHE A 69 6.04 -26.46 4.03
N VAL A 70 6.08 -25.35 4.79
CA VAL A 70 5.14 -24.23 4.60
C VAL A 70 5.27 -23.59 3.22
N LEU A 71 6.50 -23.46 2.69
CA LEU A 71 6.70 -22.93 1.33
C LEU A 71 6.08 -23.82 0.25
N GLY A 72 5.98 -25.13 0.50
CA GLY A 72 5.30 -26.10 -0.36
C GLY A 72 3.78 -26.06 -0.22
N GLU A 73 3.28 -26.02 1.02
CA GLU A 73 1.84 -26.02 1.32
C GLU A 73 1.14 -24.71 0.96
N ILE A 74 1.86 -23.58 1.03
CA ILE A 74 1.35 -22.25 0.68
C ILE A 74 2.12 -21.73 -0.54
N PRO A 75 1.75 -22.09 -1.78
CA PRO A 75 2.35 -21.55 -2.99
C PRO A 75 2.29 -20.02 -3.04
N TYR A 76 3.36 -19.42 -3.56
CA TYR A 76 3.51 -17.97 -3.57
C TYR A 76 2.50 -17.32 -4.52
N GLN A 77 1.71 -16.37 -4.01
CA GLN A 77 0.78 -15.60 -4.82
C GLN A 77 0.56 -14.18 -4.27
N TYR A 78 0.45 -13.20 -5.15
CA TYR A 78 0.28 -11.79 -4.76
C TYR A 78 -1.13 -11.49 -4.24
N ASP A 79 -1.21 -10.51 -3.34
CA ASP A 79 -2.44 -10.10 -2.65
C ASP A 79 -3.57 -9.68 -3.59
N TRP A 80 -3.26 -9.19 -4.81
CA TRP A 80 -4.31 -8.91 -5.80
C TRP A 80 -5.12 -10.14 -6.18
N VAL A 81 -4.45 -11.29 -6.30
CA VAL A 81 -5.10 -12.54 -6.70
C VAL A 81 -5.75 -13.21 -5.51
N THR A 82 -5.04 -13.29 -4.38
CA THR A 82 -5.54 -13.97 -3.18
C THR A 82 -6.60 -13.15 -2.43
N PHE A 83 -6.38 -11.84 -2.29
CA PHE A 83 -7.16 -10.97 -1.42
C PHE A 83 -7.86 -9.82 -2.14
N GLY A 84 -7.59 -9.59 -3.43
CA GLY A 84 -8.25 -8.56 -4.22
C GLY A 84 -7.80 -7.12 -3.92
N VAL A 85 -6.65 -6.94 -3.26
CA VAL A 85 -6.07 -5.64 -2.88
C VAL A 85 -4.54 -5.68 -3.07
N PRO A 86 -3.84 -4.55 -3.23
CA PRO A 86 -2.42 -4.57 -3.58
C PRO A 86 -1.50 -5.03 -2.44
N TRP A 87 -1.96 -4.89 -1.19
CA TRP A 87 -1.21 -5.30 -0.01
C TRP A 87 -2.17 -5.64 1.15
N TYR A 88 -2.03 -6.82 1.74
CA TYR A 88 -2.90 -7.28 2.82
C TYR A 88 -2.18 -8.24 3.76
N PHE A 89 -2.10 -7.91 5.05
CA PHE A 89 -1.57 -8.83 6.06
C PHE A 89 -2.71 -9.72 6.56
N PRO A 90 -2.77 -11.02 6.18
CA PRO A 90 -3.90 -11.88 6.50
C PRO A 90 -3.86 -12.38 7.94
N THR A 91 -4.99 -12.87 8.42
CA THR A 91 -5.07 -13.77 9.60
C THR A 91 -4.57 -15.17 9.24
N LEU A 92 -4.29 -15.99 10.25
CA LEU A 92 -4.00 -17.40 10.02
C LEU A 92 -5.16 -18.09 9.28
N GLU A 93 -6.39 -17.84 9.71
CA GLU A 93 -7.58 -18.47 9.14
C GLU A 93 -7.76 -18.10 7.66
N GLU A 94 -7.49 -16.85 7.30
CA GLU A 94 -7.51 -16.40 5.90
C GLU A 94 -6.38 -17.05 5.07
N ALA A 95 -5.19 -17.22 5.65
CA ALA A 95 -4.06 -17.86 4.96
C ALA A 95 -4.34 -19.35 4.71
N LEU A 96 -4.83 -20.07 5.72
CA LEU A 96 -5.20 -21.48 5.62
C LEU A 96 -6.42 -21.70 4.72
N HIS A 97 -7.39 -20.79 4.74
CA HIS A 97 -8.55 -20.90 3.84
C HIS A 97 -8.17 -20.77 2.36
N ASN A 98 -7.22 -19.88 2.03
CA ASN A 98 -6.81 -19.68 0.64
C ASN A 98 -5.77 -20.71 0.16
N MET A 99 -4.99 -21.31 1.08
CA MET A 99 -3.88 -22.22 0.77
C MET A 99 -2.89 -21.65 -0.26
N THR A 100 -2.81 -20.32 -0.38
CA THR A 100 -1.89 -19.61 -1.26
C THR A 100 -1.77 -18.17 -0.78
N GLY A 101 -0.64 -17.55 -1.03
CA GLY A 101 -0.40 -16.16 -0.66
C GLY A 101 1.08 -15.83 -0.68
N ASP A 102 1.41 -14.59 -0.38
CA ASP A 102 2.79 -14.13 -0.44
C ASP A 102 3.53 -14.37 0.88
N CYS A 103 4.64 -13.66 1.07
CA CYS A 103 5.47 -13.74 2.25
C CYS A 103 4.70 -13.56 3.57
N LYS A 104 3.64 -12.75 3.61
CA LYS A 104 2.85 -12.50 4.84
C LYS A 104 1.96 -13.69 5.20
N SER A 105 1.42 -14.38 4.19
CA SER A 105 0.60 -15.58 4.38
C SER A 105 1.47 -16.75 4.87
N ARG A 106 2.64 -16.93 4.24
CA ARG A 106 3.62 -17.93 4.67
C ARG A 106 4.14 -17.64 6.07
N PHE A 107 4.42 -16.38 6.36
CA PHE A 107 4.87 -15.93 7.67
C PHE A 107 3.87 -16.31 8.77
N VAL A 108 2.58 -16.00 8.64
CA VAL A 108 1.61 -16.26 9.72
C VAL A 108 1.44 -17.75 9.99
N VAL A 109 1.48 -18.59 8.95
CA VAL A 109 1.41 -20.05 9.09
C VAL A 109 2.68 -20.58 9.77
N LEU A 110 3.86 -20.20 9.28
CA LEU A 110 5.14 -20.67 9.81
C LEU A 110 5.37 -20.22 11.25
N ALA A 111 5.09 -18.96 11.56
CA ALA A 111 5.16 -18.43 12.92
C ALA A 111 4.21 -19.17 13.87
N SER A 112 3.00 -19.50 13.42
CA SER A 112 2.05 -20.27 14.24
C SER A 112 2.55 -21.68 14.53
N LEU A 113 3.19 -22.33 13.55
CA LEU A 113 3.79 -23.65 13.72
C LEU A 113 5.00 -23.61 14.66
N PHE A 114 5.82 -22.57 14.58
CA PHE A 114 6.94 -22.35 15.51
C PHE A 114 6.45 -22.15 16.94
N GLU A 115 5.46 -21.29 17.15
CA GLU A 115 4.87 -21.10 18.48
C GLU A 115 4.19 -22.39 19.01
N ALA A 116 3.53 -23.17 18.14
CA ALA A 116 2.94 -24.45 18.54
C ALA A 116 3.97 -25.52 18.93
N ARG A 117 5.24 -25.33 18.58
CA ARG A 117 6.36 -26.22 18.90
C ARG A 117 7.40 -25.61 19.84
N ASP A 118 7.09 -24.46 20.43
CA ASP A 118 8.01 -23.72 21.29
C ASP A 118 9.38 -23.44 20.61
N ILE A 119 9.38 -23.23 19.29
CA ILE A 119 10.59 -22.88 18.52
C ILE A 119 10.78 -21.36 18.59
N PRO A 120 11.91 -20.86 19.12
CA PRO A 120 12.17 -19.43 19.19
C PRO A 120 12.41 -18.83 17.80
N TYR A 121 11.81 -17.67 17.54
CA TYR A 121 11.98 -16.95 16.29
C TYR A 121 11.81 -15.44 16.48
N ARG A 122 12.32 -14.70 15.50
CA ARG A 122 12.18 -13.26 15.38
C ARG A 122 11.46 -12.93 14.09
N MET A 123 10.67 -11.88 14.09
CA MET A 123 10.03 -11.38 12.88
C MET A 123 10.90 -10.31 12.24
N SER A 124 11.06 -10.38 10.92
CA SER A 124 11.80 -9.38 10.16
C SER A 124 10.98 -8.88 8.98
N PHE A 125 11.07 -7.59 8.72
CA PHE A 125 10.34 -6.90 7.65
C PHE A 125 11.28 -5.94 6.93
N SER A 126 11.42 -6.08 5.62
CA SER A 126 12.09 -5.13 4.72
C SER A 126 11.08 -4.23 4.01
N LEU A 127 11.52 -3.41 3.05
CA LEU A 127 10.58 -2.60 2.26
C LEU A 127 9.77 -3.44 1.27
N SER A 128 10.19 -4.67 1.00
CA SER A 128 9.56 -5.53 -0.01
C SER A 128 9.21 -6.95 0.47
N HIS A 129 9.60 -7.35 1.68
CA HIS A 129 9.50 -8.74 2.14
C HIS A 129 9.26 -8.87 3.66
N PHE A 130 8.64 -9.98 4.07
CA PHE A 130 8.42 -10.38 5.48
C PHE A 130 8.91 -11.81 5.67
N TRP A 131 9.66 -12.07 6.74
CA TRP A 131 10.17 -13.41 7.03
C TRP A 131 10.39 -13.64 8.53
N VAL A 132 10.53 -14.91 8.89
CA VAL A 132 10.98 -15.34 10.22
C VAL A 132 12.50 -15.54 10.23
N VAL A 133 13.15 -15.19 11.33
CA VAL A 133 14.56 -15.47 11.60
C VAL A 133 14.63 -16.40 12.80
N TYR A 134 15.30 -17.53 12.66
CA TYR A 134 15.48 -18.54 13.69
C TYR A 134 16.94 -19.04 13.69
N GLU A 135 17.34 -19.76 14.73
CA GLU A 135 18.70 -20.26 14.87
C GLU A 135 19.08 -21.19 13.70
N GLY A 136 20.23 -20.94 13.08
CA GLY A 136 20.71 -21.73 11.95
C GLY A 136 20.04 -21.42 10.60
N LYS A 137 19.13 -20.43 10.51
CA LYS A 137 18.53 -20.03 9.23
C LYS A 137 19.61 -19.60 8.24
N THR A 138 19.60 -20.20 7.04
CA THR A 138 20.48 -19.81 5.94
C THR A 138 19.97 -18.50 5.33
N GLU A 139 20.83 -17.48 5.27
CA GLU A 139 20.47 -16.20 4.65
C GLU A 139 20.28 -16.36 3.14
N THR A 140 19.16 -15.86 2.63
CA THR A 140 18.93 -15.69 1.18
C THR A 140 19.15 -14.23 0.80
N PRO A 141 19.33 -13.88 -0.50
CA PRO A 141 19.47 -12.49 -0.90
C PRO A 141 18.32 -11.57 -0.46
N MET A 142 17.10 -12.09 -0.32
CA MET A 142 15.93 -11.35 0.16
C MET A 142 15.84 -11.30 1.70
N GLU A 143 16.28 -12.36 2.38
CA GLU A 143 16.10 -12.56 3.82
C GLU A 143 17.40 -12.36 4.61
N GLN A 144 18.14 -11.31 4.27
CA GLN A 144 19.33 -10.90 5.01
C GLN A 144 18.93 -9.93 6.11
N ILE A 145 19.51 -10.07 7.31
CA ILE A 145 19.18 -9.20 8.45
C ILE A 145 19.45 -7.73 8.11
N GLN A 146 20.46 -7.42 7.30
CA GLN A 146 20.78 -6.07 6.84
C GLN A 146 19.72 -5.41 5.93
N ASN A 147 18.84 -6.23 5.32
CA ASN A 147 17.73 -5.73 4.51
C ASN A 147 16.49 -5.42 5.35
N ALA A 148 16.45 -5.87 6.61
CA ALA A 148 15.36 -5.55 7.51
C ALA A 148 15.27 -4.03 7.71
N PHE A 149 14.05 -3.51 7.73
CA PHE A 149 13.68 -2.19 8.21
C PHE A 149 13.14 -2.27 9.64
N LEU A 150 12.32 -3.29 9.93
CA LEU A 150 11.84 -3.62 11.28
C LEU A 150 12.28 -5.04 11.65
N LEU A 151 12.79 -5.19 12.87
CA LEU A 151 12.97 -6.48 13.52
C LEU A 151 12.18 -6.49 14.82
N ARG A 152 11.45 -7.57 15.05
CA ARG A 152 10.78 -7.86 16.32
C ARG A 152 11.54 -8.98 17.00
N GLU A 153 12.11 -8.69 18.15
CA GLU A 153 12.80 -9.68 18.97
C GLU A 153 11.78 -10.61 19.66
N GLU A 154 12.28 -11.70 20.26
CA GLU A 154 11.46 -12.70 20.97
C GLU A 154 10.67 -12.11 22.15
N ASP A 155 11.22 -11.07 22.80
CA ASP A 155 10.55 -10.35 23.91
C ASP A 155 9.44 -9.38 23.42
N GLY A 156 9.22 -9.31 22.11
CA GLY A 156 8.25 -8.44 21.46
C GLY A 156 8.74 -7.01 21.23
N SER A 157 9.96 -6.67 21.62
CA SER A 157 10.55 -5.36 21.33
C SER A 157 10.79 -5.16 19.84
N LEU A 158 10.62 -3.92 19.37
CA LEU A 158 10.80 -3.54 17.96
C LEU A 158 12.08 -2.74 17.81
N SER A 159 13.01 -3.21 16.97
CA SER A 159 14.16 -2.45 16.52
C SER A 159 13.95 -1.98 15.07
N VAL A 160 14.34 -0.73 14.82
CA VAL A 160 14.22 -0.09 13.50
C VAL A 160 15.63 0.17 12.99
N GLN A 161 15.87 -0.19 11.74
CA GLN A 161 17.16 0.03 11.09
C GLN A 161 16.97 0.52 9.65
N VAL A 162 18.03 1.09 9.07
CA VAL A 162 17.99 1.52 7.66
C VAL A 162 18.31 0.32 6.77
N PRO A 163 17.40 -0.11 5.89
CA PRO A 163 17.58 -1.30 5.07
C PRO A 163 18.63 -1.05 3.98
N ARG A 164 19.43 -2.08 3.67
CA ARG A 164 20.43 -2.07 2.60
C ARG A 164 20.01 -2.87 1.36
N GLU A 165 18.69 -2.99 1.17
CA GLU A 165 18.09 -3.74 0.08
C GLU A 165 18.34 -3.05 -1.29
N ASP A 166 18.50 -3.85 -2.34
CA ASP A 166 18.77 -3.34 -3.68
C ASP A 166 17.54 -2.58 -4.23
N ARG A 167 17.79 -1.39 -4.78
CA ARG A 167 16.73 -0.51 -5.27
C ARG A 167 15.98 -1.09 -6.47
N ASN A 168 16.66 -1.85 -7.33
CA ASN A 168 16.00 -2.47 -8.48
C ASN A 168 15.12 -3.62 -8.01
N GLN A 169 15.56 -4.39 -7.01
CA GLN A 169 14.75 -5.42 -6.38
C GLN A 169 13.49 -4.84 -5.73
N ILE A 170 13.61 -3.76 -4.95
CA ILE A 170 12.46 -3.05 -4.37
C ILE A 170 11.49 -2.63 -5.49
N TRP A 171 12.01 -1.97 -6.53
CA TRP A 171 11.18 -1.47 -7.63
C TRP A 171 10.46 -2.60 -8.38
N ASN A 172 11.16 -3.71 -8.68
CA ASN A 172 10.57 -4.83 -9.39
C ASN A 172 9.48 -5.51 -8.55
N ASN A 173 9.73 -5.76 -7.26
CA ASN A 173 8.75 -6.32 -6.34
C ASN A 173 7.51 -5.42 -6.22
N PHE A 174 7.72 -4.10 -6.08
CA PHE A 174 6.62 -3.14 -6.06
C PHE A 174 5.84 -3.13 -7.37
N ARG A 175 6.52 -3.09 -8.52
CA ARG A 175 5.87 -3.08 -9.83
C ARG A 175 5.04 -4.35 -10.03
N GLU A 176 5.62 -5.51 -9.77
CA GLU A 176 4.93 -6.79 -9.96
C GLU A 176 3.70 -6.86 -9.04
N GLY A 177 3.90 -6.65 -7.74
CA GLY A 177 2.85 -6.76 -6.74
C GLY A 177 1.76 -5.69 -6.85
N PHE A 178 2.10 -4.43 -7.15
CA PHE A 178 1.10 -3.36 -7.21
C PHE A 178 0.49 -3.15 -8.60
N TRP A 179 1.24 -3.40 -9.67
CA TRP A 179 0.80 -3.09 -11.03
C TRP A 179 0.60 -4.31 -11.90
N ASP A 180 1.57 -5.22 -12.03
CA ASP A 180 1.46 -6.27 -13.04
C ASP A 180 0.30 -7.23 -12.72
N TYR A 181 0.16 -7.65 -11.46
CA TYR A 181 -0.94 -8.48 -10.97
C TYR A 181 -2.26 -7.74 -10.71
N MET A 182 -2.29 -6.41 -10.81
CA MET A 182 -3.51 -5.64 -10.63
C MET A 182 -4.52 -5.98 -11.74
N PRO A 183 -5.78 -6.33 -11.40
CA PRO A 183 -6.81 -6.63 -12.39
C PRO A 183 -7.05 -5.47 -13.37
N THR A 184 -7.29 -5.78 -14.64
CA THR A 184 -7.47 -4.78 -15.70
C THR A 184 -8.56 -3.76 -15.37
N HIS A 185 -9.69 -4.20 -14.80
CA HIS A 185 -10.77 -3.29 -14.42
C HIS A 185 -10.33 -2.28 -13.33
N ARG A 186 -9.46 -2.69 -12.39
CA ARG A 186 -8.87 -1.80 -11.39
C ARG A 186 -7.94 -0.78 -12.04
N LYS A 187 -7.09 -1.20 -12.97
CA LYS A 187 -6.19 -0.30 -13.73
C LYS A 187 -7.00 0.78 -14.46
N VAL A 188 -8.07 0.38 -15.15
CA VAL A 188 -8.97 1.30 -15.87
C VAL A 188 -9.64 2.27 -14.89
N MET A 189 -10.18 1.77 -13.77
CA MET A 189 -10.77 2.64 -12.74
C MET A 189 -9.74 3.64 -12.19
N LEU A 190 -8.52 3.20 -11.88
CA LEU A 190 -7.47 4.07 -11.37
C LEU A 190 -7.15 5.21 -12.36
N LEU A 191 -6.93 4.87 -13.63
CA LEU A 191 -6.64 5.85 -14.69
C LEU A 191 -7.83 6.80 -14.97
N SER A 192 -9.06 6.31 -14.85
CA SER A 192 -10.26 7.13 -15.07
C SER A 192 -10.37 8.30 -14.09
N GLY A 193 -9.89 8.16 -12.85
CA GLY A 193 -9.88 9.25 -11.88
C GLY A 193 -9.04 10.44 -12.33
N PHE A 194 -7.88 10.17 -12.96
CA PHE A 194 -7.03 11.20 -13.54
C PHE A 194 -7.69 11.88 -14.75
N ALA A 195 -8.36 11.11 -15.60
CA ALA A 195 -9.11 11.66 -16.74
C ALA A 195 -10.25 12.58 -16.27
N VAL A 196 -11.00 12.18 -15.25
CA VAL A 196 -12.07 13.00 -14.63
C VAL A 196 -11.49 14.28 -14.02
N ALA A 197 -10.38 14.18 -13.28
CA ALA A 197 -9.72 15.35 -12.70
C ALA A 197 -9.24 16.34 -13.78
N ALA A 198 -8.66 15.84 -14.88
CA ALA A 198 -8.26 16.66 -16.01
C ALA A 198 -9.46 17.34 -16.68
N ALA A 199 -10.56 16.61 -16.90
CA ALA A 199 -11.79 17.17 -17.46
C ALA A 199 -12.36 18.29 -16.58
N LEU A 200 -12.42 18.10 -15.25
CA LEU A 200 -12.86 19.13 -14.30
C LEU A 200 -11.99 20.39 -14.34
N LEU A 201 -10.67 20.23 -14.47
CA LEU A 201 -9.75 21.37 -14.65
C LEU A 201 -10.00 22.13 -15.95
N ILE A 202 -10.28 21.43 -17.04
CA ILE A 202 -10.57 22.05 -18.34
C ILE A 202 -11.92 22.79 -18.28
N LEU A 203 -12.97 22.14 -17.77
CA LEU A 203 -14.32 22.72 -17.67
C LEU A 203 -14.34 23.96 -16.77
N THR A 204 -13.61 23.93 -15.65
CA THR A 204 -13.52 25.09 -14.74
C THR A 204 -12.73 26.25 -15.36
N LYS A 205 -11.71 25.99 -16.18
CA LYS A 205 -11.02 27.03 -16.95
C LYS A 205 -11.91 27.62 -18.03
N ALA A 206 -12.61 26.78 -18.80
CA ALA A 206 -13.52 27.22 -19.86
C ALA A 206 -14.67 28.08 -19.33
N SER A 207 -15.29 27.66 -18.23
CA SER A 207 -16.37 28.43 -17.57
C SER A 207 -15.91 29.79 -17.06
N ARG A 208 -14.67 29.88 -16.55
CA ARG A 208 -14.09 31.15 -16.11
C ARG A 208 -13.75 32.09 -17.27
N LYS A 209 -13.25 31.55 -18.38
CA LYS A 209 -13.01 32.32 -19.60
C LYS A 209 -14.31 32.92 -20.13
N LYS A 210 -15.35 32.10 -20.25
CA LYS A 210 -16.69 32.53 -20.69
C LYS A 210 -17.28 33.62 -19.78
N PHE A 211 -17.22 33.43 -18.46
CA PHE A 211 -17.69 34.44 -17.49
C PHE A 211 -16.92 35.77 -17.62
N ASN A 212 -15.60 35.72 -17.80
CA ASN A 212 -14.80 36.93 -17.98
C ASN A 212 -15.14 37.64 -19.31
N GLU A 213 -15.34 36.90 -20.40
CA GLU A 213 -15.75 37.45 -21.70
C GLU A 213 -17.14 38.09 -21.62
N GLU A 214 -18.12 37.44 -21.00
CA GLU A 214 -19.47 37.99 -20.78
C GLU A 214 -19.45 39.23 -19.87
N THR A 215 -18.64 39.23 -18.81
CA THR A 215 -18.49 40.40 -17.91
C THR A 215 -17.84 41.58 -18.62
N MET A 216 -16.81 41.35 -19.45
CA MET A 216 -16.16 42.38 -20.26
C MET A 216 -17.09 42.94 -21.35
N ALA A 217 -17.96 42.10 -21.92
CA ALA A 217 -18.95 42.51 -22.91
C ALA A 217 -20.08 43.37 -22.32
N ILE A 218 -20.41 43.19 -21.03
CA ILE A 218 -21.45 43.96 -20.33
C ILE A 218 -20.90 45.28 -19.75
N LEU A 219 -19.58 45.40 -19.56
CA LEU A 219 -18.92 46.62 -19.05
C LEU A 219 -17.97 47.28 -20.08
N PRO A 220 -18.42 47.63 -21.30
CA PRO A 220 -17.52 48.21 -22.30
C PRO A 220 -17.11 49.67 -22.02
N HIS A 221 -17.71 50.36 -21.04
CA HIS A 221 -17.62 51.82 -20.91
C HIS A 221 -17.05 52.40 -19.60
N TYR A 222 -16.43 51.60 -18.73
CA TYR A 222 -15.87 52.14 -17.48
C TYR A 222 -14.42 52.65 -17.59
N ASN A 223 -13.89 52.96 -18.78
CA ASN A 223 -12.51 53.45 -18.91
C ASN A 223 -12.31 54.70 -19.80
N ASP A 224 -13.37 55.47 -20.09
CA ASP A 224 -13.26 56.67 -20.95
C ASP A 224 -13.76 57.99 -20.29
N ARG A 225 -13.83 58.07 -18.96
CA ARG A 225 -14.00 59.35 -18.22
C ARG A 225 -13.20 59.22 -16.92
N GLU A 226 -12.23 60.04 -16.54
CA GLU A 226 -11.96 61.44 -16.85
C GLU A 226 -10.44 61.66 -16.87
N GLY A 227 -9.94 62.13 -18.00
CA GLY A 227 -8.59 62.65 -18.17
C GLY A 227 -8.66 63.72 -19.24
N THR A 228 -9.29 64.86 -18.92
CA THR A 228 -9.08 66.13 -19.63
C THR A 228 -9.74 67.27 -18.86
N ASP A 229 -8.89 68.24 -18.51
CA ASP A 229 -9.13 69.67 -18.37
C ASP A 229 -10.03 70.18 -17.23
N MET A 230 -9.40 70.80 -16.23
CA MET A 230 -9.55 72.25 -15.99
C MET A 230 -8.44 72.76 -15.06
N VAL A 231 -7.63 73.69 -15.62
CA VAL A 231 -6.89 74.84 -15.05
C VAL A 231 -6.57 74.83 -13.55
#